data_AF-T1CI09-F1
#
_entry.id   AF-T1CI09-F1
#
_cell.length_a   1.000
_cell.length_b   1.000
_cell.length_c   1.000
_cell.angle_alpha   90.00
_cell.angle_beta   90.00
_cell.angle_gamma   90.00
#
_symmetry.space_group_name_H-M   'P 1'
#
loop_
_entity.id
_entity.type
_entity.pdbx_description
1 polymer ?
#
loop_
_entity_poly.entity_id
_entity_poly.type
_entity_poly.pdbx_seq_one_letter_code
_entity_poly.pdbx_strand_id
1 'polypeptide(L)'
;MQRTIFAIVKRLVIFDAGLVVLVVAFALWHHLPLADTTIFALMLLVASVPVALPATYTLATAVSSLQLAHQGVLVTRLPAVEEAAAMDTLVSDKTGTLTQNTLTLA
;
A
#
# COMPACT_ATOMS: atom_id res chain seq x y z
N MET A 1 6.70 1.28 1.18
CA MET A 1 5.72 0.90 0.14
C MET A 1 4.34 1.58 0.24
N GLN A 2 3.95 2.22 1.35
CA GLN A 2 2.64 2.91 1.44
C GLN A 2 2.35 3.86 0.26
N ARG A 3 3.30 4.75 -0.10
CA ARG A 3 3.14 5.63 -1.27
C ARG A 3 2.97 4.86 -2.59
N THR A 4 3.66 3.73 -2.73
CA THR A 4 3.57 2.85 -3.89
C THR A 4 2.18 2.23 -4.01
N ILE A 5 1.58 1.80 -2.90
CA ILE A 5 0.20 1.27 -2.89
C ILE A 5 -0.78 2.32 -3.38
N PHE A 6 -0.73 3.54 -2.83
CA PHE A 6 -1.59 4.63 -3.29
C PHE A 6 -1.35 4.99 -4.76
N ALA A 7 -0.11 4.90 -5.25
CA ALA A 7 0.20 5.09 -6.66
C ALA A 7 -0.42 3.99 -7.55
N ILE A 8 -0.39 2.72 -7.12
CA ILE A 8 -1.03 1.61 -7.83
C ILE A 8 -2.55 1.82 -7.90
N VAL A 9 -3.19 2.15 -6.77
CA VAL A 9 -4.64 2.44 -6.74
C VAL A 9 -4.98 3.58 -7.69
N LYS A 10 -4.21 4.67 -7.68
CA LYS A 10 -4.43 5.80 -8.59
C LYS A 10 -4.29 5.41 -10.07
N ARG A 11 -3.29 4.59 -10.41
CA ARG A 11 -3.10 4.10 -11.79
C ARG A 11 -4.24 3.19 -12.24
N LEU A 12 -4.73 2.31 -11.37
CA LEU A 12 -5.91 1.47 -11.64
C LEU A 12 -7.15 2.31 -11.88
N VAL A 13 -7.41 3.32 -11.05
CA VAL A 13 -8.55 4.24 -11.23
C VAL A 13 -8.48 4.95 -12.58
N ILE A 14 -7.30 5.43 -12.99
CA ILE A 14 -7.13 6.10 -14.30
C ILE A 14 -7.39 5.14 -15.46
N PHE A 15 -6.84 3.92 -15.36
CA PHE A 15 -7.06 2.88 -16.37
C PHE A 15 -8.54 2.54 -16.51
N ASP A 16 -9.22 2.34 -15.39
CA ASP A 16 -10.62 1.96 -15.33
C ASP A 16 -11.55 3.08 -15.81
N ALA A 17 -11.25 4.34 -15.48
CA ALA A 17 -11.94 5.49 -16.05
C ALA A 17 -11.80 5.53 -17.58
N GLY A 18 -10.64 5.18 -18.12
CA GLY A 18 -10.43 5.03 -19.57
C GLY A 18 -11.31 3.95 -20.18
N LEU A 19 -11.45 2.80 -19.50
CA LEU A 19 -12.32 1.71 -19.93
C LEU A 19 -13.80 2.11 -19.91
N VAL A 20 -14.25 2.81 -18.87
CA VAL A 20 -15.61 3.36 -18.79
C VAL A 20 -15.90 4.30 -19.95
N VAL A 21 -14.98 5.23 -20.26
CA VAL A 21 -15.13 6.14 -21.41
C VAL A 21 -15.27 5.36 -22.72
N LEU A 22 -14.46 4.30 -22.90
CA LEU A 22 -14.50 3.45 -24.09
C LEU A 22 -15.84 2.72 -24.22
N VAL A 23 -16.35 2.15 -23.13
CA VAL A 23 -17.65 1.47 -23.09
C VAL A 23 -18.79 2.43 -23.40
N VAL A 24 -18.78 3.64 -22.82
CA VAL A 24 -19.80 4.65 -23.09
C VAL A 24 -19.74 5.11 -24.55
N ALA A 25 -18.55 5.33 -25.11
CA ALA A 25 -18.40 5.68 -26.52
C ALA A 25 -18.93 4.58 -27.46
N PHE A 26 -18.63 3.31 -27.13
CA PHE A 26 -19.16 2.16 -27.86
C PHE A 26 -20.69 2.08 -27.79
N ALA A 27 -21.27 2.28 -26.60
CA ALA A 27 -22.72 2.26 -26.41
C ALA A 27 -23.43 3.38 -27.17
N LEU A 28 -22.84 4.59 -27.21
CA LEU A 28 -23.35 5.70 -28.01
C LEU A 28 -23.28 5.40 -29.51
N TRP A 29 -22.18 4.81 -29.98
CA TRP A 29 -22.05 4.41 -31.38
C TRP A 29 -23.11 3.37 -31.78
N HIS A 30 -23.36 2.39 -30.92
CA HIS A 30 -24.33 1.32 -31.16
C HIS A 30 -25.77 1.64 -30.73
N HIS A 31 -26.04 2.88 -30.27
CA HIS A 31 -27.36 3.34 -29.87
C HIS A 31 -28.00 2.45 -28.78
N LEU A 32 -27.17 1.93 -27.86
CA LEU A 32 -27.63 1.09 -26.76
C LEU A 32 -28.40 1.90 -25.72
N PRO A 33 -29.30 1.26 -24.94
CA PRO A 33 -29.98 1.91 -23.83
C PRO A 33 -28.99 2.52 -22.82
N LEU A 34 -29.13 3.82 -22.55
CA LEU A 34 -28.27 4.53 -21.59
C LEU A 34 -28.44 4.03 -20.16
N ALA A 35 -29.62 3.51 -19.82
CA ALA A 35 -29.91 2.93 -18.50
C ALA A 35 -29.01 1.71 -18.22
N ASP A 36 -28.94 0.77 -19.15
CA ASP A 36 -28.12 -0.45 -18.98
C ASP A 36 -26.63 -0.12 -19.01
N THR A 37 -26.24 0.83 -19.88
CA THR A 37 -24.85 1.27 -20.02
C THR A 37 -24.32 1.93 -18.75
N THR A 38 -25.11 2.77 -18.09
CA THR A 38 -24.70 3.45 -16.85
C THR A 38 -24.61 2.49 -15.67
N ILE A 39 -25.51 1.51 -15.57
CA ILE A 39 -25.42 0.43 -14.57
C ILE A 39 -24.15 -0.39 -14.79
N PHE A 40 -23.85 -0.77 -16.03
CA PHE A 40 -22.64 -1.53 -16.35
C PHE A 40 -21.35 -0.73 -16.06
N ALA A 41 -21.32 0.55 -16.42
CA ALA A 41 -20.20 1.44 -16.11
C ALA A 41 -19.96 1.58 -14.60
N LEU A 42 -21.03 1.67 -13.80
CA LEU A 42 -20.94 1.72 -12.34
C LEU A 42 -20.39 0.40 -11.78
N MET A 43 -20.87 -0.75 -12.28
CA MET A 43 -20.38 -2.06 -11.87
C MET A 43 -18.89 -2.22 -12.14
N LEU A 44 -18.44 -1.82 -13.33
CA LEU A 44 -17.03 -1.84 -13.71
C LEU A 44 -16.19 -1.00 -12.73
N LEU A 45 -16.66 0.22 -12.44
CA LEU A 45 -15.96 1.16 -11.58
C LEU A 45 -15.83 0.66 -10.14
N VAL A 46 -16.88 0.03 -9.60
CA VAL A 46 -16.85 -0.54 -8.25
C VAL A 46 -16.00 -1.81 -8.18
N ALA A 47 -16.02 -2.65 -9.22
CA ALA A 47 -15.28 -3.93 -9.25
C ALA A 47 -13.76 -3.73 -9.37
N SER A 48 -13.32 -2.70 -10.09
CA SER A 48 -11.91 -2.46 -10.41
C SER A 48 -11.13 -1.74 -9.32
N VAL A 49 -11.77 -0.93 -8.47
CA VAL A 49 -11.07 -0.11 -7.46
C VAL A 49 -10.77 -0.96 -6.21
N PRO A 50 -9.49 -1.17 -5.85
CA PRO A 50 -9.13 -2.00 -4.72
C PRO A 50 -9.18 -1.19 -3.41
N VAL A 51 -10.37 -0.78 -2.99
CA VAL A 51 -10.59 0.09 -1.81
C VAL A 51 -10.04 -0.53 -0.51
N ALA A 52 -9.99 -1.86 -0.43
CA ALA A 52 -9.49 -2.58 0.74
C ALA A 52 -7.95 -2.58 0.88
N LEU A 53 -7.20 -2.37 -0.22
CA LEU A 53 -5.75 -2.56 -0.26
C LEU A 53 -4.97 -1.68 0.73
N PRO A 54 -5.26 -0.37 0.86
CA PRO A 54 -4.60 0.49 1.84
C PRO A 54 -4.89 0.06 3.30
N ALA A 55 -6.11 -0.38 3.57
CA ALA A 55 -6.53 -0.82 4.90
C ALA A 55 -5.88 -2.15 5.28
N THR A 56 -5.86 -3.12 4.36
CA THR A 56 -5.23 -4.44 4.60
C THR A 56 -3.72 -4.31 4.80
N TYR A 57 -3.05 -3.43 4.07
CA TYR A 57 -1.64 -3.12 4.29
C TYR A 57 -1.38 -2.51 5.68
N THR A 58 -2.22 -1.57 6.11
CA THR A 58 -2.11 -0.99 7.46
C THR A 58 -2.31 -2.05 8.54
N LEU A 59 -3.29 -2.94 8.37
CA LEU A 59 -3.51 -4.06 9.29
C LEU A 59 -2.31 -5.02 9.33
N ALA A 60 -1.76 -5.38 8.18
CA ALA A 60 -0.60 -6.27 8.11
C ALA A 60 0.61 -5.68 8.87
N THR A 61 0.92 -4.40 8.64
CA THR A 61 2.03 -3.71 9.32
C THR A 61 1.76 -3.49 10.81
N ALA A 62 0.50 -3.32 11.22
CA ALA A 62 0.12 -3.25 12.63
C ALA A 62 0.34 -4.58 13.36
N VAL A 63 -0.07 -5.70 12.75
CA VAL A 63 0.15 -7.04 13.32
C VAL A 63 1.64 -7.36 13.43
N SER A 64 2.43 -7.06 12.39
CA SER A 64 3.89 -7.27 12.46
C SER A 64 4.55 -6.38 13.51
N SER A 65 4.09 -5.14 13.68
CA SER A 65 4.58 -4.23 14.73
C SER A 65 4.27 -4.76 16.13
N LEU A 66 3.09 -5.34 16.34
CA LEU A 66 2.71 -5.96 17.61
C LEU A 66 3.60 -7.17 17.92
N GLN A 67 3.90 -7.99 16.91
CA GLN A 67 4.78 -9.15 17.08
C GLN A 67 6.22 -8.73 17.46
N LEU A 68 6.74 -7.64 16.88
CA LEU A 68 8.04 -7.06 17.25
C LEU A 68 8.04 -6.46 18.66
N ALA A 69 6.94 -5.81 19.06
CA ALA A 69 6.79 -5.28 20.41
C ALA A 69 6.85 -6.38 21.49
N HIS A 70 6.27 -7.55 21.22
CA HIS A 70 6.38 -8.73 22.10
C HIS A 70 7.82 -9.28 22.21
N GLN A 71 8.71 -8.91 21.30
CA GLN A 71 10.14 -9.26 21.32
C GLN A 71 11.01 -8.15 21.91
N GLY A 72 10.41 -7.10 22.49
CA GLY A 72 11.14 -5.97 23.08
C GLY A 72 11.53 -4.88 22.09
N VAL A 73 11.04 -4.91 20.84
CA VAL A 73 11.31 -3.90 19.83
C VAL A 73 10.13 -2.93 19.72
N LEU A 74 10.31 -1.69 20.20
CA LEU A 74 9.28 -0.65 20.10
C LEU A 74 9.22 -0.06 18.69
N VAL A 75 8.17 -0.37 17.94
CA VAL A 75 7.90 0.23 16.62
C VAL A 75 7.08 1.50 16.79
N THR A 76 7.70 2.67 16.58
CA THR A 76 7.04 3.99 16.75
C THR A 76 6.25 4.45 15.52
N ARG A 77 6.50 3.83 14.35
CA ARG A 77 5.81 4.12 13.09
C ARG A 77 5.62 2.84 12.29
N LEU A 78 4.38 2.51 11.92
CA LEU A 78 4.05 1.25 11.21
C LEU A 78 4.87 1.00 9.93
N PRO A 79 5.18 2.04 9.11
CA PRO A 79 6.03 1.84 7.93
C PRO A 79 7.47 1.41 8.25
N ALA A 80 7.96 1.63 9.48
CA ALA A 80 9.35 1.30 9.84
C ALA A 80 9.65 -0.19 9.74
N VAL A 81 8.66 -1.07 9.93
CA VAL A 81 8.86 -2.52 9.81
C VAL A 81 9.28 -2.88 8.39
N GLU A 82 8.63 -2.29 7.41
CA GLU A 82 8.93 -2.52 6.01
C GLU A 82 10.20 -1.77 5.57
N GLU A 83 10.42 -0.54 6.05
CA GLU A 83 11.66 0.20 5.82
C GLU A 83 12.89 -0.60 6.30
N ALA A 84 12.80 -1.22 7.48
CA ALA A 84 13.86 -2.06 8.02
C ALA A 84 14.06 -3.35 7.19
N ALA A 85 12.99 -3.97 6.71
CA ALA A 85 13.07 -5.17 5.86
C ALA A 85 13.62 -4.89 4.45
N ALA A 86 13.36 -3.69 3.91
CA ALA A 86 13.83 -3.26 2.60
C ALA A 86 15.20 -2.57 2.64
N MET A 87 15.81 -2.46 3.82
CA MET A 87 17.08 -1.76 3.99
C MET A 87 18.22 -2.50 3.29
N ASP A 88 18.98 -1.79 2.47
CA ASP A 88 20.14 -2.29 1.74
C ASP A 88 21.47 -1.92 2.42
N THR A 89 21.47 -0.82 3.19
CA THR A 89 22.64 -0.27 3.86
C THR A 89 22.34 0.02 5.33
N LEU A 90 23.06 -0.64 6.24
CA LEU A 90 23.02 -0.33 7.66
C LEU A 90 24.16 0.62 8.02
N VAL A 91 23.82 1.85 8.43
CA VAL A 91 24.77 2.75 9.09
C VAL A 91 24.50 2.67 10.59
N SER A 92 25.43 2.09 11.33
CA SER A 92 25.30 1.91 12.78
C SER A 92 26.29 2.80 13.51
N ASP A 93 25.86 3.41 14.62
CA ASP A 93 26.76 4.10 15.52
C ASP A 93 27.63 3.07 16.29
N LYS A 94 28.84 3.47 16.68
CA LYS A 94 29.76 2.56 17.38
C LYS A 94 29.43 2.48 18.87
N THR A 95 29.44 3.62 19.54
CA THR A 95 29.47 3.68 21.00
C THR A 95 28.07 3.57 21.57
N GLY A 96 27.79 2.56 22.40
CA GLY A 96 26.47 2.34 22.97
C GLY A 96 25.46 1.64 22.04
N THR A 97 25.86 1.33 20.80
CA THR A 97 25.09 0.48 19.86
C THR A 97 25.86 -0.80 19.53
N LEU A 98 27.04 -0.71 18.92
CA LEU A 98 27.91 -1.88 18.68
C LEU A 98 28.69 -2.28 19.93
N THR A 99 29.07 -1.29 20.75
CA THR A 99 29.74 -1.52 22.03
C THR A 99 28.78 -1.27 23.18
N GLN A 100 29.04 -1.90 24.34
CA GLN A 100 28.27 -1.68 25.57
C GLN A 100 28.55 -0.32 26.22
N ASN A 101 29.38 0.54 25.60
CA ASN A 101 29.86 1.79 26.18
C ASN A 101 30.50 1.63 27.57
N THR A 102 31.14 0.49 27.80
CA THR A 102 31.85 0.16 29.04
C THR A 102 33.29 -0.19 28.69
N LEU A 103 34.24 0.30 29.49
CA LEU A 103 35.65 -0.06 29.35
C LEU A 103 35.90 -1.37 30.09
N THR A 104 36.33 -2.40 29.37
CA THR A 104 36.70 -3.71 29.94
C THR A 104 38.19 -3.94 29.71
N LEU A 105 38.91 -4.31 30.76
CA LEU A 105 40.30 -4.79 30.69
C LEU A 105 40.25 -6.31 30.53
N ALA A 106 40.99 -6.83 29.54
CA ALA A 106 41.14 -8.26 29.31
C ALA A 106 42.04 -8.92 30.36
#